data_AF-A0A412XWN1-F1
#
_entry.id   AF-A0A412XWN1-F1
#
_cell.length_a   1.000
_cell.length_b   1.000
_cell.length_c   1.000
_cell.angle_alpha   90.00
_cell.angle_beta   90.00
_cell.angle_gamma   90.00
#
_symmetry.space_group_name_H-M   'P 1'
#
loop_
_entity.id
_entity.type
_entity.pdbx_description
1 polymer ?
#
loop_
_entity_poly.entity_id
_entity_poly.type
_entity_poly.pdbx_seq_one_letter_code
_entity_poly.pdbx_strand_id
1 'polypeptide(L)'
;MESPITKRIKEYILYKGIRINQFEQSCGLSNGYINQIKKSIGDEKLKAISLRFPDLNISWILTGIGNMIQDQEIEYIDDNKTTEREINKRIGDIIAYTGLSLTAFAKHIGIAQTSLRDCVKNNSEPKYSTLNKIIIANPLISSEWLLLGTGKMLKSSSDSEKTNYEKLLEAYTKQTEDLLSERDNEIRKLQLENAILKAKESIKNVG
;
A
#
# COMPACT_ATOMS: atom_id res chain seq x y z
N MET A 1 -8.22 -17.16 44.18
CA MET A 1 -8.21 -17.31 42.70
C MET A 1 -7.88 -15.95 42.13
N GLU A 2 -6.85 -15.86 41.29
CA GLU A 2 -6.44 -14.61 40.65
C GLU A 2 -7.51 -14.14 39.67
N SER A 3 -7.80 -12.84 39.65
CA SER A 3 -8.78 -12.27 38.72
C SER A 3 -8.22 -12.29 37.29
N PRO A 4 -9.05 -12.55 36.26
CA PRO A 4 -8.64 -12.40 34.87
C PRO A 4 -8.05 -11.02 34.55
N ILE A 5 -8.54 -9.97 35.23
CA ILE A 5 -8.04 -8.60 35.11
C ILE A 5 -6.61 -8.51 35.65
N THR A 6 -6.35 -9.03 36.85
CA THR A 6 -5.02 -9.06 37.46
C THR A 6 -4.01 -9.79 36.57
N LYS A 7 -4.40 -10.93 36.00
CA LYS A 7 -3.55 -11.71 35.09
C LYS A 7 -3.12 -10.89 33.87
N ARG A 8 -4.08 -10.22 33.22
CA ARG A 8 -3.84 -9.39 32.02
C ARG A 8 -2.95 -8.19 32.29
N ILE A 9 -3.12 -7.53 33.44
CA ILE A 9 -2.23 -6.43 33.83
C ILE A 9 -0.80 -6.94 34.06
N LYS A 10 -0.64 -8.10 34.72
CA LYS A 10 0.69 -8.70 34.92
C LYS A 10 1.35 -9.12 33.61
N GLU A 11 0.57 -9.60 32.65
CA GLU A 11 1.05 -9.94 31.31
C GLU A 11 1.60 -8.71 30.58
N TYR A 12 0.89 -7.58 30.62
CA TYR A 12 1.39 -6.31 30.08
C TYR A 12 2.64 -5.80 30.82
N ILE A 13 2.66 -5.88 32.15
CA ILE A 13 3.82 -5.48 32.96
C ILE A 13 5.06 -6.29 32.59
N LEU A 14 4.89 -7.61 32.39
CA LEU A 14 5.94 -8.51 31.95
C LEU A 14 6.43 -8.14 30.53
N TYR A 15 5.50 -7.89 29.60
CA TYR A 15 5.82 -7.43 28.26
C TYR A 15 6.62 -6.12 28.26
N LYS A 16 6.28 -5.17 29.14
CA LYS A 16 7.03 -3.90 29.29
C LYS A 16 8.38 -4.05 30.00
N GLY A 17 8.66 -5.21 30.59
CA GLY A 17 9.90 -5.44 31.33
C GLY A 17 10.03 -4.59 32.60
N ILE A 18 8.92 -4.09 33.14
CA ILE A 18 8.91 -3.28 34.38
C ILE A 18 8.45 -4.12 35.57
N ARG A 19 8.79 -3.66 36.79
CA ARG A 19 8.34 -4.32 38.01
C ARG A 19 6.91 -3.91 38.36
N ILE A 20 6.14 -4.78 39.03
CA ILE A 20 4.74 -4.51 39.41
C ILE A 20 4.64 -3.25 40.27
N ASN A 21 5.52 -3.08 41.24
CA ASN A 21 5.56 -1.89 42.10
C ASN A 21 5.87 -0.61 41.31
N GLN A 22 6.68 -0.68 40.26
CA GLN A 22 7.00 0.44 39.37
C GLN A 22 5.78 0.83 38.51
N PHE A 23 5.02 -0.16 38.03
CA PHE A 23 3.75 0.09 37.35
C PHE A 23 2.75 0.78 38.29
N GLU A 24 2.59 0.25 39.51
CA GLU A 24 1.69 0.81 40.51
C GLU A 24 2.02 2.26 40.83
N GLN A 25 3.29 2.56 41.12
CA GLN A 25 3.75 3.92 41.40
C GLN A 25 3.55 4.86 40.21
N SER A 26 3.83 4.38 38.99
CA SER A 26 3.66 5.17 37.76
C SER A 26 2.21 5.59 37.51
N CYS A 27 1.24 4.76 37.95
CA CYS A 27 -0.19 5.02 37.84
C CYS A 27 -0.80 5.68 39.08
N GLY A 28 0.00 6.08 40.07
CA GLY A 28 -0.51 6.64 41.34
C GLY A 28 -1.29 5.63 42.18
N LEU A 29 -0.99 4.33 42.04
CA LEU A 29 -1.62 3.25 42.78
C LEU A 29 -0.84 2.91 44.05
N SER A 30 -1.54 2.44 45.08
CA SER A 30 -0.90 1.92 46.30
C SER A 30 -0.11 0.65 46.00
N ASN A 31 1.01 0.45 46.70
CA ASN A 31 1.79 -0.79 46.58
C ASN A 31 0.92 -2.03 46.87
N GLY A 32 0.98 -3.02 45.98
CA GLY A 32 0.19 -4.25 46.06
C GLY A 32 -1.25 -4.14 45.57
N TYR A 33 -1.68 -2.97 45.06
CA TYR A 33 -3.02 -2.78 44.51
C TYR A 33 -3.39 -3.80 43.43
N ILE A 34 -2.47 -4.11 42.52
CA ILE A 34 -2.74 -5.05 41.41
C ILE A 34 -3.12 -6.44 41.93
N ASN A 35 -2.47 -6.88 43.00
CA ASN A 35 -2.75 -8.17 43.63
C ASN A 35 -4.08 -8.19 44.41
N GLN A 36 -4.64 -7.02 44.74
CA GLN A 36 -5.90 -6.89 45.47
C GLN A 36 -7.13 -6.82 44.55
N ILE A 37 -6.94 -6.72 43.23
CA ILE A 37 -8.03 -6.66 42.26
C ILE A 37 -8.75 -8.01 42.22
N LYS A 38 -10.05 -8.02 42.56
CA LYS A 38 -10.88 -9.24 42.60
C LYS A 38 -11.86 -9.33 41.43
N LYS A 39 -12.67 -8.29 41.20
CA LYS A 39 -13.76 -8.31 40.20
C LYS A 39 -13.73 -7.13 39.24
N SER A 40 -13.33 -5.95 39.70
CA SER A 40 -13.34 -4.72 38.91
C SER A 40 -12.24 -3.78 39.36
N ILE A 41 -11.95 -2.80 38.50
CA ILE A 41 -11.11 -1.65 38.75
C ILE A 41 -12.01 -0.43 38.62
N GLY A 42 -11.84 0.58 39.48
CA GLY A 42 -12.61 1.82 39.36
C GLY A 42 -12.15 2.66 38.16
N ASP A 43 -13.07 3.39 37.55
CA ASP A 43 -12.82 4.19 36.33
C ASP A 43 -11.68 5.19 36.50
N GLU A 44 -11.54 5.80 37.68
CA GLU A 44 -10.44 6.72 38.00
C GLU A 44 -9.07 6.03 37.86
N LYS A 45 -8.97 4.80 38.34
CA LYS A 45 -7.76 3.98 38.29
C LYS A 45 -7.46 3.52 36.86
N LEU A 46 -8.50 3.16 36.10
CA LEU A 46 -8.37 2.82 34.67
C LEU A 46 -7.90 4.01 33.85
N LYS A 47 -8.43 5.22 34.12
CA LYS A 47 -7.98 6.47 33.50
C LYS A 47 -6.52 6.74 33.82
N ALA A 48 -6.11 6.59 35.07
CA ALA A 48 -4.70 6.76 35.45
C ALA A 48 -3.77 5.77 34.73
N ILE A 49 -4.20 4.51 34.60
CA ILE A 49 -3.47 3.49 33.84
C ILE A 49 -3.39 3.86 32.35
N SER A 50 -4.52 4.21 31.73
CA SER A 50 -4.57 4.59 30.31
C SER A 50 -3.72 5.82 29.99
N LEU A 51 -3.70 6.82 30.89
CA LEU A 51 -2.88 8.02 30.70
C LEU A 51 -1.38 7.72 30.78
N ARG A 52 -0.98 6.82 31.69
CA ARG A 52 0.44 6.48 31.87
C ARG A 52 0.95 5.44 30.87
N PHE A 53 0.07 4.56 30.42
CA PHE A 53 0.34 3.46 29.52
C PHE A 53 -0.64 3.54 28.33
N PRO A 54 -0.44 4.50 27.42
CA PRO A 54 -1.39 4.80 26.34
C PRO A 54 -1.43 3.75 25.23
N ASP A 55 -0.45 2.86 25.21
CA ASP A 55 -0.38 1.69 24.33
C ASP A 55 -1.09 0.46 24.93
N LEU A 56 -1.61 0.55 26.16
CA LEU A 56 -2.31 -0.55 26.81
C LEU A 56 -3.81 -0.47 26.54
N ASN A 57 -4.34 -1.51 25.90
CA ASN A 57 -5.76 -1.60 25.59
C ASN A 57 -6.59 -1.90 26.86
N ILE A 58 -7.36 -0.90 27.33
CA ILE A 58 -8.23 -1.05 28.50
C ILE A 58 -9.39 -2.03 28.24
N SER A 59 -9.93 -2.06 27.03
CA SER A 59 -10.97 -3.01 26.64
C SER A 59 -10.44 -4.44 26.77
N TRP A 60 -9.21 -4.69 26.33
CA TRP A 60 -8.56 -5.99 26.52
C TRP A 60 -8.37 -6.33 28.00
N ILE A 61 -8.04 -5.39 28.88
CA ILE A 61 -7.93 -5.63 30.34
C ILE A 61 -9.25 -6.00 31.00
N LEU A 62 -10.38 -5.46 30.52
CA LEU A 62 -11.68 -5.69 31.13
C LEU A 62 -12.34 -6.94 30.55
N THR A 63 -12.44 -7.02 29.23
CA THR A 63 -13.23 -8.04 28.52
C THR A 63 -12.41 -9.21 28.00
N GLY A 64 -11.14 -8.96 27.65
CA GLY A 64 -10.21 -9.98 27.13
C GLY A 64 -10.29 -10.09 25.62
N ILE A 65 -11.07 -9.21 25.00
CA ILE A 65 -11.32 -9.13 23.57
C ILE A 65 -10.39 -8.06 22.99
N GLY A 66 -9.75 -8.36 21.87
CA GLY A 66 -8.80 -7.48 21.18
C GLY A 66 -7.34 -7.79 21.54
N ASN A 67 -6.43 -6.91 21.11
CA ASN A 67 -5.00 -7.04 21.37
C ASN A 67 -4.62 -6.33 22.68
N MET A 68 -3.63 -6.88 23.39
CA MET A 68 -3.07 -6.29 24.63
C MET A 68 -2.47 -4.92 24.38
N ILE A 69 -1.71 -4.79 23.29
CA ILE A 69 -1.12 -3.54 22.84
C ILE A 69 -2.08 -2.91 21.84
N GLN A 70 -2.49 -1.70 22.14
CA GLN A 70 -3.08 -0.81 21.16
C GLN A 70 -1.91 -0.21 20.39
N ASP A 71 -1.70 -0.69 19.17
CA ASP A 71 -0.77 -0.05 18.25
C ASP A 71 -1.20 1.41 18.13
N GLN A 72 -0.37 2.31 18.64
CA GLN A 72 -0.54 3.74 18.37
C GLN A 72 -0.08 4.00 16.93
N GLU A 73 -0.83 3.48 15.96
CA GLU A 73 -1.09 4.31 14.79
C GLU A 73 -1.87 5.50 15.33
N ILE A 74 -1.35 6.71 15.08
CA ILE A 74 -1.94 7.95 15.57
C ILE A 74 -3.34 8.08 14.95
N GLU A 75 -4.36 7.56 15.64
CA GLU A 75 -5.76 7.88 15.40
C GLU A 75 -5.99 9.28 15.98
N TYR A 76 -5.96 10.28 15.10
CA TYR A 76 -6.61 11.54 15.40
C TYR A 76 -8.12 11.31 15.39
N ILE A 77 -8.73 11.39 16.57
CA ILE A 77 -10.17 11.55 16.72
C ILE A 77 -10.51 12.98 16.27
N ASP A 78 -11.20 13.11 15.14
CA ASP A 78 -12.15 14.20 14.92
C ASP A 78 -13.49 13.59 14.49
N ASP A 79 -14.42 13.54 15.46
CA ASP A 79 -15.84 13.30 15.24
C ASP A 79 -16.39 14.45 14.38
N ASN A 80 -16.34 14.30 13.05
CA ASN A 80 -17.35 14.72 12.05
C ASN A 80 -16.74 14.96 10.66
N LYS A 81 -16.40 13.89 9.91
CA LYS A 81 -16.64 13.82 8.44
C LYS A 81 -16.26 12.45 7.87
N THR A 82 -17.24 11.55 7.86
CA THR A 82 -17.23 10.26 7.16
C THR A 82 -17.27 10.42 5.63
N THR A 83 -16.30 11.13 5.05
CA THR A 83 -15.89 11.07 3.63
C THR A 83 -14.47 11.64 3.49
N GLU A 84 -13.53 11.14 4.28
CA GLU A 84 -12.14 11.57 4.20
C GLU A 84 -11.49 10.98 2.94
N ARG A 85 -10.91 11.84 2.09
CA ARG A 85 -10.47 11.47 0.75
C ARG A 85 -9.29 10.51 0.86
N GLU A 86 -9.52 9.23 0.61
CA GLU A 86 -8.50 8.15 0.66
C GLU A 86 -7.21 8.48 -0.10
N ILE A 87 -7.27 9.35 -1.11
CA ILE A 87 -6.09 9.81 -1.86
C ILE A 87 -5.12 10.64 -1.01
N ASN A 88 -5.61 11.44 -0.07
CA ASN A 88 -4.77 12.27 0.80
C ASN A 88 -3.99 11.40 1.80
N LYS A 89 -4.62 10.35 2.32
CA LYS A 89 -3.95 9.32 3.14
C LYS A 89 -2.84 8.65 2.35
N ARG A 90 -3.13 8.20 1.12
CA ARG A 90 -2.15 7.58 0.21
C ARG A 90 -0.98 8.50 -0.14
N ILE A 91 -1.21 9.80 -0.29
CA ILE A 91 -0.14 10.80 -0.44
C ILE A 91 0.73 10.85 0.83
N GLY A 92 0.11 10.80 2.01
CA GLY A 92 0.81 10.68 3.29
C GLY A 92 1.70 9.44 3.36
N ASP A 93 1.19 8.28 2.96
CA ASP A 93 1.93 7.01 2.93
C ASP A 93 3.15 7.08 1.99
N ILE A 94 2.99 7.72 0.82
CA ILE A 94 4.12 7.96 -0.10
C ILE A 94 5.21 8.80 0.57
N ILE A 95 4.84 9.89 1.24
CA ILE A 95 5.81 10.75 1.94
C ILE A 95 6.54 9.93 3.02
N ALA A 96 5.82 9.14 3.81
CA ALA A 96 6.40 8.29 4.84
C ALA A 96 7.39 7.27 4.24
N TYR A 97 7.02 6.61 3.14
CA TYR A 97 7.88 5.66 2.44
C TYR A 97 9.18 6.28 1.93
N THR A 98 9.15 7.54 1.46
CA THR A 98 10.39 8.22 1.04
C THR A 98 11.34 8.55 2.20
N GLY A 99 10.87 8.51 3.44
CA GLY A 99 11.63 8.94 4.62
C GLY A 99 11.88 10.46 4.67
N LEU A 100 11.31 11.23 3.75
CA LEU A 100 11.44 12.68 3.71
C LEU A 100 10.41 13.34 4.62
N SER A 101 10.79 14.49 5.20
CA SER A 101 9.79 15.37 5.83
C SER A 101 8.86 15.95 4.77
N LEU A 102 7.62 16.31 5.16
CA LEU A 102 6.65 16.94 4.25
C LEU A 102 7.22 18.15 3.51
N THR A 103 8.03 18.96 4.20
CA THR A 103 8.73 20.11 3.61
C THR A 103 9.76 19.70 2.58
N ALA A 104 10.59 18.69 2.90
CA ALA A 104 11.61 18.19 1.99
C ALA A 104 10.97 17.52 0.76
N PHE A 105 9.88 16.77 0.94
CA PHE A 105 9.14 16.13 -0.12
C PHE A 105 8.46 17.16 -1.04
N ALA A 106 7.82 18.20 -0.50
CA ALA A 106 7.24 19.29 -1.31
C ALA A 106 8.29 19.96 -2.20
N LYS A 107 9.49 20.21 -1.65
CA LYS A 107 10.63 20.74 -2.41
C LYS A 107 11.10 19.75 -3.48
N HIS A 108 11.19 18.46 -3.14
CA HIS A 108 11.62 17.40 -4.04
C HIS A 108 10.71 17.26 -5.27
N ILE A 109 9.39 17.29 -5.08
CA ILE A 109 8.42 17.21 -6.19
C ILE A 109 8.13 18.57 -6.85
N GLY A 110 8.75 19.65 -6.36
CA GLY A 110 8.63 21.00 -6.93
C GLY A 110 7.25 21.64 -6.76
N ILE A 111 6.66 21.56 -5.56
CA ILE A 111 5.42 22.28 -5.20
C ILE A 111 5.60 23.12 -3.93
N ALA A 112 4.68 24.07 -3.72
CA ALA A 112 4.66 24.85 -2.48
C ALA A 112 4.36 23.95 -1.27
N GLN A 113 5.10 24.14 -0.19
CA GLN A 113 4.94 23.38 1.06
C GLN A 113 3.50 23.48 1.61
N THR A 114 2.88 24.65 1.50
CA THR A 114 1.51 24.89 1.94
C THR A 114 0.53 24.03 1.17
N SER A 115 0.65 23.95 -0.16
CA SER A 115 -0.22 23.12 -1.00
C SER A 115 -0.17 21.64 -0.63
N LEU A 116 1.01 21.12 -0.29
CA LEU A 116 1.14 19.74 0.16
C LEU A 116 0.60 19.54 1.57
N ARG A 117 0.86 20.50 2.47
CA ARG A 117 0.34 20.47 3.85
C ARG A 117 -1.18 20.49 3.86
N ASP A 118 -1.81 21.33 3.04
CA ASP A 118 -3.27 21.43 2.96
C ASP A 118 -3.89 20.12 2.45
N CYS A 119 -3.24 19.47 1.49
CA CYS A 119 -3.63 18.18 0.98
C CYS A 119 -3.54 17.08 2.06
N VAL A 120 -2.41 16.96 2.76
CA VAL A 120 -2.16 15.85 3.70
C VAL A 120 -2.74 16.08 5.09
N LYS A 121 -2.73 17.32 5.59
CA LYS A 121 -3.16 17.68 6.96
C LYS A 121 -4.55 18.29 7.02
N ASN A 122 -4.92 19.09 6.02
CA ASN A 122 -6.22 19.77 5.98
C ASN A 122 -7.20 19.08 5.01
N ASN A 123 -6.85 17.88 4.53
CA ASN A 123 -7.67 17.04 3.65
C ASN A 123 -8.19 17.76 2.39
N SER A 124 -7.46 18.77 1.93
CA SER A 124 -7.80 19.52 0.70
C SER A 124 -7.65 18.65 -0.53
N GLU A 125 -8.38 18.96 -1.60
CA GLU A 125 -8.27 18.19 -2.85
C GLU A 125 -6.87 18.34 -3.45
N PRO A 126 -6.18 17.23 -3.73
CA PRO A 126 -4.95 17.30 -4.49
C PRO A 126 -5.29 17.69 -5.92
N LYS A 127 -4.76 18.82 -6.38
CA LYS A 127 -4.85 19.19 -7.80
C LYS A 127 -4.17 18.11 -8.64
N TYR A 128 -4.66 17.88 -9.86
CA TYR A 128 -4.03 16.97 -10.81
C TYR A 128 -2.52 17.24 -10.98
N SER A 129 -2.11 18.51 -11.01
CA SER A 129 -0.70 18.89 -11.10
C SER A 129 0.15 18.38 -9.94
N THR A 130 -0.42 18.31 -8.73
CA THR A 130 0.23 17.72 -7.55
C THR A 130 0.38 16.22 -7.72
N LEU A 131 -0.70 15.51 -8.10
CA LEU A 131 -0.68 14.06 -8.31
C LEU A 131 0.32 13.66 -9.40
N ASN A 132 0.33 14.38 -10.52
CA ASN A 132 1.26 14.13 -11.61
C ASN A 132 2.73 14.30 -11.17
N LYS A 133 3.04 15.37 -10.43
CA LYS A 133 4.39 15.60 -9.90
C LYS A 133 4.81 14.50 -8.91
N ILE A 134 3.90 14.00 -8.09
CA ILE A 134 4.16 12.88 -7.17
C ILE A 134 4.51 11.61 -7.96
N ILE A 135 3.72 11.27 -8.99
CA ILE A 135 3.93 10.07 -9.81
C ILE A 135 5.26 10.16 -10.58
N ILE A 136 5.58 11.32 -11.16
CA ILE A 136 6.82 11.54 -11.89
C ILE A 136 8.04 11.43 -10.96
N ALA A 137 7.97 12.04 -9.77
CA ALA A 137 9.07 12.01 -8.81
C ALA A 137 9.26 10.63 -8.15
N ASN A 138 8.23 9.78 -8.16
CA ASN A 138 8.27 8.46 -7.53
C ASN A 138 7.85 7.36 -8.53
N PRO A 139 8.71 7.00 -9.51
CA PRO A 139 8.36 6.07 -10.58
C PRO A 139 7.93 4.68 -10.12
N LEU A 140 8.41 4.25 -8.94
CA LEU A 140 8.08 2.98 -8.32
C LEU A 140 6.65 2.93 -7.73
N ILE A 141 5.99 4.08 -7.57
CA ILE A 141 4.63 4.14 -7.02
C ILE A 141 3.60 3.85 -8.11
N SER A 142 2.62 3.00 -7.79
CA SER A 142 1.48 2.69 -8.66
C SER A 142 0.51 3.87 -8.73
N SER A 143 0.25 4.35 -9.94
CA SER A 143 -0.78 5.36 -10.19
C SER A 143 -2.19 4.82 -9.94
N GLU A 144 -2.42 3.53 -10.18
CA GLU A 144 -3.69 2.86 -9.90
C GLU A 144 -3.98 2.88 -8.39
N TRP A 145 -2.97 2.49 -7.59
CA TRP A 145 -3.09 2.51 -6.15
C TRP A 145 -3.26 3.93 -5.62
N LEU A 146 -2.56 4.94 -6.17
CA LEU A 146 -2.68 6.32 -5.71
C LEU A 146 -4.01 6.99 -6.10
N LEU A 147 -4.56 6.67 -7.28
CA LEU A 147 -5.77 7.34 -7.77
C LEU A 147 -7.04 6.59 -7.37
N LEU A 148 -7.06 5.27 -7.52
CA LEU A 148 -8.28 4.43 -7.39
C LEU A 148 -8.39 3.71 -6.06
N GLY A 149 -7.26 3.44 -5.40
CA GLY A 149 -7.22 2.85 -4.05
C GLY A 149 -7.13 1.33 -4.11
N THR A 150 -6.99 0.80 -5.32
CA THR A 150 -6.91 -0.62 -5.62
C THR A 150 -5.47 -1.04 -5.83
N GLY A 151 -5.17 -2.31 -5.52
CA GLY A 151 -3.84 -2.87 -5.76
C GLY A 151 -2.80 -2.51 -4.71
N LYS A 152 -1.52 -2.56 -5.08
CA LYS A 152 -0.37 -2.32 -4.19
C LYS A 152 0.25 -0.96 -4.45
N MET A 153 0.76 -0.33 -3.39
CA MET A 153 1.44 0.96 -3.44
C MET A 153 2.65 0.97 -4.38
N LEU A 154 3.50 -0.05 -4.28
CA LEU A 154 4.66 -0.20 -5.14
C LEU A 154 4.27 -1.00 -6.38
N LYS A 155 4.70 -0.52 -7.55
CA LYS A 155 4.68 -1.31 -8.78
C LYS A 155 5.53 -2.55 -8.58
N SER A 156 5.02 -3.70 -8.99
CA SER A 156 5.88 -4.86 -9.09
C SER A 156 6.90 -4.60 -10.22
N SER A 157 8.16 -4.96 -10.04
CA SER A 157 9.17 -4.84 -11.11
C SER A 157 8.72 -5.53 -12.40
N SER A 158 7.88 -6.56 -12.27
CA SER A 158 7.24 -7.23 -13.40
C SER A 158 6.26 -6.36 -14.19
N ASP A 159 5.65 -5.31 -13.64
CA ASP A 159 4.67 -4.51 -14.39
C ASP A 159 5.35 -3.57 -15.40
N SER A 160 6.54 -3.02 -15.08
CA SER A 160 7.34 -2.26 -16.05
C SER A 160 8.00 -3.16 -17.10
N GLU A 161 8.40 -4.38 -16.73
CA GLU A 161 8.98 -5.35 -17.65
C GLU A 161 7.92 -5.95 -18.57
N LYS A 162 6.72 -6.27 -18.06
CA LYS A 162 5.57 -6.74 -18.85
C LYS A 162 5.24 -5.79 -19.98
N THR A 163 5.11 -4.48 -19.70
CA THR A 163 4.78 -3.49 -20.73
C THR A 163 5.89 -3.37 -21.79
N ASN A 164 7.16 -3.60 -21.43
CA ASN A 164 8.26 -3.54 -22.38
C ASN A 164 8.36 -4.82 -23.22
N TYR A 165 8.13 -5.99 -22.59
CA TYR A 165 8.08 -7.29 -23.27
C TYR A 165 6.89 -7.37 -24.23
N GLU A 166 5.71 -6.89 -23.83
CA GLU A 166 4.51 -6.87 -24.66
C GLU A 166 4.73 -6.06 -25.94
N LYS A 167 5.33 -4.86 -25.83
CA LYS A 167 5.68 -4.04 -27.00
C LYS A 167 6.71 -4.71 -27.90
N LEU A 168 7.71 -5.37 -27.31
CA LEU A 168 8.71 -6.12 -28.07
C LEU A 168 8.07 -7.31 -28.80
N LEU A 169 7.16 -8.02 -28.13
CA LEU A 169 6.43 -9.16 -28.66
C LEU A 169 5.53 -8.74 -29.82
N GLU A 170 4.83 -7.61 -29.69
CA GLU A 170 3.98 -7.04 -30.73
C GLU A 170 4.80 -6.67 -31.98
N ALA A 171 5.98 -6.07 -31.80
CA ALA A 171 6.89 -5.75 -32.90
C ALA A 171 7.41 -7.00 -33.63
N TYR A 172 7.84 -8.03 -32.89
CA TYR A 172 8.29 -9.29 -33.48
C TYR A 172 7.16 -10.04 -34.19
N THR A 173 5.96 -10.05 -33.61
CA THR A 173 4.79 -10.69 -34.21
C THR A 173 4.45 -10.04 -35.55
N LYS A 174 4.37 -8.70 -35.58
CA LYS A 174 4.11 -7.95 -36.81
C LYS A 174 5.16 -8.20 -37.88
N GLN A 175 6.44 -8.17 -37.52
CA GLN A 175 7.53 -8.46 -38.46
C GLN A 175 7.42 -9.87 -39.05
N THR A 176 7.01 -10.85 -38.23
CA THR A 176 6.86 -12.25 -38.66
C THR A 176 5.68 -12.40 -39.61
N GLU A 177 4.57 -11.73 -39.35
CA GLU A 177 3.39 -11.70 -40.23
C GLU A 177 3.70 -11.08 -41.59
N ASP A 178 4.44 -9.96 -41.61
CA ASP A 178 4.86 -9.30 -42.85
C ASP A 178 5.75 -10.23 -43.71
N LEU A 179 6.74 -10.88 -43.08
CA LEU A 179 7.64 -11.84 -43.76
C LEU A 179 6.90 -13.08 -44.29
N LEU A 180 5.93 -13.59 -43.53
CA LEU A 180 5.10 -14.73 -43.97
C LEU A 180 4.25 -14.35 -45.18
N SER A 181 3.64 -13.16 -45.16
CA SER A 181 2.86 -12.63 -46.28
C SER A 181 3.72 -12.47 -47.55
N GLU A 182 4.94 -11.94 -47.43
CA GLU A 182 5.88 -11.84 -48.55
C GLU A 182 6.21 -13.22 -49.15
N ARG A 183 6.50 -14.21 -48.29
CA ARG A 183 6.79 -15.57 -48.75
C ARG A 183 5.61 -16.26 -49.41
N ASP A 184 4.41 -16.10 -48.86
CA ASP A 184 3.21 -16.69 -49.45
C ASP A 184 2.93 -16.10 -50.84
N ASN A 185 3.17 -14.80 -51.03
CA ASN A 185 3.06 -14.15 -52.34
C ASN A 185 4.10 -14.69 -53.33
N GLU A 186 5.34 -14.90 -52.90
CA GLU A 186 6.41 -15.43 -53.73
C GLU A 186 6.17 -16.90 -54.13
N ILE A 187 5.74 -17.73 -53.17
CA ILE A 187 5.32 -19.12 -53.42
C ILE A 187 4.19 -19.14 -54.45
N ARG A 188 3.18 -18.27 -54.30
CA ARG A 188 2.06 -18.18 -55.24
C ARG A 188 2.52 -17.81 -56.66
N LYS A 189 3.48 -16.88 -56.78
CA LYS A 189 4.05 -16.49 -58.07
C LYS A 189 4.81 -17.65 -58.73
N LEU A 190 5.64 -18.37 -57.97
CA LEU A 190 6.38 -19.53 -58.47
C LEU A 190 5.45 -20.69 -58.85
N GLN A 191 4.37 -20.91 -58.11
CA GLN A 191 3.36 -21.90 -58.45
C GLN A 191 2.67 -21.56 -59.79
N LEU A 192 2.34 -20.29 -60.00
CA LEU A 192 1.77 -19.82 -61.26
C LEU A 192 2.74 -20.04 -62.42
N GLU A 193 4.01 -19.68 -62.25
CA GLU A 193 5.04 -19.84 -63.27
C GLU A 193 5.27 -21.31 -63.64
N ASN A 194 5.38 -22.19 -62.64
CA ASN A 194 5.48 -23.63 -62.84
C ASN A 194 4.25 -24.21 -63.56
N ALA A 195 3.05 -23.72 -63.26
CA ALA A 195 1.83 -24.14 -63.94
C ALA A 195 1.84 -23.71 -65.41
N ILE A 196 2.29 -22.48 -65.71
CA ILE A 196 2.43 -21.97 -67.07
C ILE A 196 3.47 -22.78 -67.86
N LEU A 197 4.63 -23.09 -67.25
CA LEU A 197 5.68 -23.89 -67.90
C LEU A 197 5.19 -25.30 -68.23
N LYS A 198 4.53 -25.99 -67.28
CA LYS A 198 3.93 -27.31 -67.52
C LYS A 198 2.88 -27.29 -68.63
N ALA A 199 2.04 -26.24 -68.68
CA ALA A 199 1.07 -26.08 -69.75
C ALA A 199 1.78 -25.92 -71.11
N LYS A 200 2.83 -25.09 -71.20
CA LYS A 200 3.63 -24.92 -72.43
C LYS A 200 4.30 -26.21 -72.89
N GLU A 201 4.88 -26.99 -71.97
CA GLU A 201 5.48 -28.30 -72.29
C GLU A 201 4.44 -29.31 -72.79
N SER A 202 3.26 -29.33 -72.18
CA SER A 202 2.17 -30.22 -72.62
C SER A 202 1.67 -29.90 -74.02
N ILE A 203 1.63 -28.62 -74.42
CA ILE A 203 1.26 -28.20 -75.78
C ILE A 203 2.34 -28.57 -76.80
N LYS A 204 3.62 -28.50 -76.43
CA LYS A 204 4.76 -28.81 -77.33
C LYS A 204 4.92 -30.31 -77.61
N ASN A 205 4.45 -31.18 -76.73
CA ASN A 205 4.52 -32.64 -76.88
C ASN A 205 3.30 -33.25 -77.62
N VAL A 206 2.30 -32.44 -77.98
CA VAL A 206 1.05 -32.89 -78.64
C VAL A 206 1.01 -32.52 -80.14
N GLY A 207 1.99 -31.75 -80.63
CA GLY A 207 2.19 -31.46 -82.07
C GLY A 207 3.38 -32.20 -82.64
#